data_AF-A0AAW4HCH1-F1
#
_entry.id   AF-A0AAW4HCH1-F1
#
_cell.length_a   1.000
_cell.length_b   1.000
_cell.length_c   1.000
_cell.angle_alpha   90.00
_cell.angle_beta   90.00
_cell.angle_gamma   90.00
#
_symmetry.space_group_name_H-M   'P 1'
#
loop_
_entity.id
_entity.type
_entity.pdbx_description
1 polymer ?
#
loop_
_entity_poly.entity_id
_entity_poly.type
_entity_poly.pdbx_seq_one_letter_code
_entity_poly.pdbx_strand_id
1 'polypeptide(L)'
;MKHMVKAIAISALTLSFNTFAQSATEALSMTVVKETLSKHQIQQTLDTWKADALTHIEARVQAISDRAPIEARRDMAKRQIEDEYNQAAKQLGL
;
A
#
# COMPACT_ATOMS: atom_id res chain seq x y z
N MET A 1 7.67 -37.10 -28.90
CA MET A 1 6.46 -36.33 -28.53
C MET A 1 6.94 -35.01 -27.95
N LYS A 2 6.49 -33.87 -28.51
CA LYS A 2 7.01 -32.53 -28.20
C LYS A 2 6.47 -32.07 -26.85
N HIS A 3 7.35 -31.82 -25.89
CA HIS A 3 7.00 -31.22 -24.60
C HIS A 3 6.68 -29.74 -24.82
N MET A 4 5.39 -29.39 -24.78
CA MET A 4 4.94 -28.00 -24.79
C MET A 4 5.21 -27.41 -23.41
N VAL A 5 6.33 -26.70 -23.28
CA VAL A 5 6.61 -25.83 -22.13
C VAL A 5 5.59 -24.68 -22.19
N LYS A 6 4.57 -24.74 -21.33
CA LYS A 6 3.63 -23.63 -21.12
C LYS A 6 4.39 -22.51 -20.41
N ALA A 7 4.89 -21.55 -21.18
CA ALA A 7 5.39 -20.29 -20.65
C ALA A 7 4.20 -19.54 -20.02
N ILE A 8 4.16 -19.50 -18.69
CA ILE A 8 3.23 -18.63 -17.96
C ILE A 8 3.79 -17.22 -18.12
N ALA A 9 3.21 -16.46 -19.03
CA ALA A 9 3.45 -15.04 -19.16
C ALA A 9 3.04 -14.37 -17.85
N ILE A 10 4.02 -13.97 -17.04
CA ILE A 10 3.81 -13.09 -15.91
C ILE A 10 3.55 -11.72 -16.50
N SER A 11 2.30 -11.46 -16.86
CA SER A 11 1.82 -10.13 -17.16
C SER A 11 2.01 -9.31 -15.89
N ALA A 12 3.07 -8.50 -15.86
CA ALA A 12 3.26 -7.49 -14.83
C ALA A 12 2.05 -6.54 -14.91
N LEU A 13 1.07 -6.78 -14.05
CA LEU A 13 -0.04 -5.88 -13.81
C LEU A 13 0.58 -4.63 -13.21
N THR A 14 0.95 -3.67 -14.07
CA THR A 14 1.19 -2.29 -13.66
C THR A 14 -0.16 -1.72 -13.27
N LEU A 15 -0.56 -2.00 -12.03
CA LEU A 15 -1.73 -1.38 -11.41
C LEU A 15 -1.37 0.08 -11.19
N SER A 16 -1.67 0.91 -12.19
CA SER A 16 -1.60 2.36 -12.10
C SER A 16 -2.73 2.84 -11.18
N PHE A 17 -2.53 2.70 -9.88
CA PHE A 17 -3.43 3.27 -8.89
C PHE A 17 -3.28 4.79 -8.95
N ASN A 18 -4.36 5.50 -9.31
CA ASN A 18 -4.45 6.94 -9.09
C ASN A 18 -4.71 7.15 -7.58
N THR A 19 -3.66 7.13 -6.77
CA THR A 19 -3.69 7.20 -5.30
C THR A 19 -3.82 8.63 -4.79
N PHE A 20 -4.98 9.26 -4.99
CA PHE A 20 -5.34 10.41 -4.16
C PHE A 20 -6.17 9.90 -2.97
N ALA A 21 -5.62 10.05 -1.75
CA ALA A 21 -6.28 9.82 -0.45
C ALA A 21 -6.80 8.40 -0.14
N GLN A 22 -6.39 7.37 -0.89
CA GLN A 22 -6.91 6.00 -0.72
C GLN A 22 -6.17 5.26 0.41
N SER A 23 -6.92 4.65 1.34
CA SER A 23 -6.35 3.88 2.47
C SER A 23 -5.60 2.63 1.98
N ALA A 24 -4.65 2.10 2.76
CA ALA A 24 -3.89 0.88 2.40
C ALA A 24 -4.79 -0.29 1.98
N THR A 25 -5.91 -0.45 2.66
CA THR A 25 -6.92 -1.49 2.41
C THR A 25 -7.78 -1.23 1.18
N GLU A 26 -8.01 0.03 0.82
CA GLU A 26 -8.72 0.37 -0.42
C GLU A 26 -7.78 0.26 -1.63
N ALA A 27 -6.51 0.64 -1.48
CA ALA A 27 -5.48 0.45 -2.51
C ALA A 27 -5.30 -1.04 -2.82
N LEU A 28 -5.36 -1.87 -1.78
CA LEU A 28 -5.33 -3.33 -1.86
C LEU A 28 -6.75 -3.89 -1.83
N SER A 29 -7.48 -3.83 -2.95
CA SER A 29 -8.83 -4.43 -3.07
C SER A 29 -8.87 -5.81 -2.38
N MET A 30 -9.45 -5.84 -1.18
CA MET A 30 -9.26 -6.94 -0.22
C MET A 30 -9.67 -8.32 -0.78
N THR A 31 -10.62 -8.32 -1.72
CA THR A 31 -11.15 -9.50 -2.40
C THR A 31 -10.19 -10.03 -3.46
N VAL A 32 -9.51 -9.16 -4.21
CA VAL A 32 -8.60 -9.56 -5.29
C VAL A 32 -7.27 -10.07 -4.70
N VAL A 33 -6.76 -9.39 -3.68
CA VAL A 33 -5.43 -9.63 -3.11
C VAL A 33 -5.32 -11.00 -2.41
N LYS A 34 -6.37 -11.43 -1.68
CA LYS A 34 -6.35 -12.71 -0.97
C LYS A 34 -6.44 -13.94 -1.88
N GLU A 35 -7.05 -13.80 -3.05
CA GLU A 35 -7.26 -14.92 -3.97
C GLU A 35 -6.18 -15.05 -5.05
N THR A 36 -5.42 -13.98 -5.34
CA THR A 36 -4.46 -13.97 -6.46
C THR A 36 -3.00 -13.67 -6.10
N LEU A 37 -2.71 -13.07 -4.93
CA LEU A 37 -1.35 -12.66 -4.58
C LEU A 37 -0.74 -13.54 -3.49
N SER A 38 0.52 -13.92 -3.68
CA SER A 38 1.33 -14.55 -2.63
C SER A 38 1.65 -13.54 -1.53
N LYS A 39 1.90 -14.02 -0.29
CA LYS A 39 2.29 -13.15 0.84
C LYS A 39 3.41 -12.17 0.51
N HIS A 40 4.42 -12.61 -0.26
CA HIS A 40 5.51 -11.75 -0.71
C HIS A 40 5.02 -10.60 -1.60
N GLN A 41 4.08 -10.84 -2.51
CA GLN A 41 3.51 -9.80 -3.37
C GLN A 41 2.59 -8.84 -2.60
N ILE A 42 1.87 -9.35 -1.59
CA ILE A 42 1.08 -8.52 -0.67
C ILE A 42 2.01 -7.56 0.08
N GLN A 43 3.10 -8.10 0.64
CA GLN A 43 4.12 -7.34 1.34
C GLN A 43 4.75 -6.27 0.44
N GLN A 44 5.18 -6.62 -0.77
CA GLN A 44 5.74 -5.66 -1.73
C GLN A 44 4.77 -4.54 -2.10
N THR A 45 3.49 -4.86 -2.25
CA THR A 45 2.47 -3.85 -2.57
C THR A 45 2.23 -2.92 -1.38
N LEU A 46 2.16 -3.46 -0.16
CA LEU A 46 2.08 -2.65 1.07
C LEU A 46 3.29 -1.75 1.27
N ASP A 47 4.49 -2.26 1.00
CA ASP A 47 5.73 -1.49 1.10
C ASP A 47 5.77 -0.36 0.07
N THR A 48 5.32 -0.63 -1.16
CA THR A 48 5.18 0.38 -2.22
C THR A 48 4.17 1.45 -1.82
N TRP A 49 3.02 1.04 -1.28
CA TRP A 49 2.01 1.96 -0.76
C TRP A 49 2.56 2.83 0.37
N LYS A 50 3.30 2.25 1.34
CA LYS A 50 3.91 2.99 2.45
C LYS A 50 4.92 4.02 1.93
N ALA A 51 5.76 3.63 0.96
CA ALA A 51 6.73 4.53 0.36
C ALA A 51 6.05 5.71 -0.39
N ASP A 52 4.98 5.42 -1.12
CA ASP A 52 4.20 6.46 -1.81
C ASP A 52 3.51 7.41 -0.82
N ALA A 53 2.88 6.86 0.23
CA ALA A 53 2.23 7.64 1.28
C ALA A 53 3.23 8.54 2.04
N LEU A 54 4.44 8.05 2.29
CA LEU A 54 5.53 8.84 2.90
C LEU A 54 6.05 9.94 1.96
N THR A 55 6.06 9.70 0.65
CA THR A 55 6.43 10.72 -0.35
C THR A 55 5.42 11.87 -0.36
N HIS A 56 4.14 11.55 -0.18
CA HIS A 56 3.04 12.52 -0.16
C HIS A 56 2.64 12.95 1.27
N ILE A 57 3.55 12.80 2.24
CA ILE A 57 3.24 13.03 3.65
C ILE A 57 2.79 14.47 3.95
N GLU A 58 3.29 15.45 3.21
CA GLU A 58 2.94 16.87 3.42
C GLU A 58 1.45 17.14 3.20
N ALA A 59 0.79 16.41 2.28
CA ALA A 59 -0.65 16.51 2.08
C ALA A 59 -1.42 16.04 3.33
N ARG A 60 -0.96 14.95 3.97
CA ARG A 60 -1.53 14.45 5.22
C ARG A 60 -1.23 15.38 6.40
N VAL A 61 -0.03 15.98 6.45
CA VAL A 61 0.37 16.97 7.47
C VAL A 61 -0.51 18.20 7.46
N GLN A 62 -0.88 18.68 6.27
CA GLN A 62 -1.78 19.83 6.12
C GLN A 62 -3.23 19.51 6.53
N ALA A 63 -3.64 18.24 6.44
CA ALA A 63 -4.95 17.80 6.94
C ALA A 63 -5.00 17.67 8.48
N ILE A 64 -3.85 17.62 9.15
CA ILE A 64 -3.76 17.59 10.62
C ILE A 64 -3.83 19.01 11.18
N SER A 65 -4.59 19.19 12.27
CA SER A 65 -4.84 20.50 12.90
C SER A 65 -3.57 21.34 13.08
N ASP A 66 -3.67 22.58 12.61
CA ASP A 66 -2.72 23.67 12.72
C ASP A 66 -2.28 24.05 14.15
N ARG A 67 -3.00 23.56 15.17
CA ARG A 67 -2.67 23.75 16.59
C ARG A 67 -1.37 23.07 17.02
N ALA A 68 -0.92 22.06 16.29
CA ALA A 68 0.33 21.37 16.56
C ALA A 68 1.49 21.95 15.72
N PRO A 69 2.72 22.02 16.28
CA PRO A 69 3.92 22.36 15.51
C PRO A 69 4.05 21.48 14.26
N ILE A 70 4.60 22.03 13.18
CA ILE A 70 4.68 21.33 11.88
C ILE A 70 5.45 19.99 11.99
N GLU A 71 6.47 19.94 12.84
CA GLU A 71 7.25 18.71 13.11
C GLU A 71 6.40 17.66 13.82
N ALA A 72 5.63 18.05 14.84
CA ALA A 72 4.71 17.15 15.54
C ALA A 72 3.62 16.62 14.59
N ARG A 73 3.11 17.45 13.68
CA ARG A 73 2.16 17.01 12.65
C ARG A 73 2.77 16.00 11.67
N ARG A 74 4.03 16.19 11.27
CA ARG A 74 4.77 15.19 10.46
C ARG A 74 4.89 13.86 11.18
N ASP A 75 5.26 13.87 12.45
CA ASP A 75 5.36 12.64 13.22
C ASP A 75 4.01 11.94 13.40
N MET A 76 2.93 12.71 13.59
CA MET A 76 1.57 12.18 13.61
C MET A 76 1.17 11.55 12.27
N ALA A 77 1.47 12.22 11.15
CA ALA A 77 1.19 11.69 9.81
C ALA A 77 1.98 10.40 9.53
N LYS A 78 3.26 10.33 9.94
CA LYS A 78 4.06 9.08 9.84
C LYS A 78 3.43 7.95 10.62
N ARG A 79 3.05 8.20 11.88
CA ARG A 79 2.39 7.19 12.73
C ARG A 79 1.10 6.69 12.11
N GLN A 80 0.26 7.58 11.56
CA GLN A 80 -0.96 7.17 10.86
C GLN A 80 -0.69 6.23 9.68
N ILE A 81 0.33 6.54 8.85
CA ILE A 81 0.73 5.68 7.73
C ILE A 81 1.21 4.31 8.25
N GLU A 82 1.95 4.28 9.36
CA GLU A 82 2.41 3.02 9.97
C GLU A 82 1.27 2.20 10.56
N ASP A 83 0.32 2.84 11.22
CA ASP A 83 -0.88 2.18 11.76
C ASP A 83 -1.74 1.59 10.63
N GLU A 84 -1.96 2.35 9.56
CA GLU A 84 -2.66 1.88 8.34
C GLU A 84 -1.94 0.68 7.71
N TYR A 85 -0.61 0.75 7.59
CA TYR A 85 0.20 -0.36 7.08
C TYR A 85 0.05 -1.62 7.93
N ASN A 86 0.22 -1.49 9.24
CA ASN A 86 0.16 -2.62 10.18
C ASN A 86 -1.24 -3.23 10.22
N GLN A 87 -2.29 -2.39 10.17
CA GLN A 87 -3.66 -2.84 10.10
C GLN A 87 -3.93 -3.60 8.81
N ALA A 88 -3.47 -3.09 7.66
CA ALA A 88 -3.65 -3.75 6.37
C ALA A 88 -2.87 -5.08 6.31
N ALA A 89 -1.62 -5.11 6.78
CA ALA A 89 -0.82 -6.33 6.89
C ALA A 89 -1.56 -7.41 7.70
N LYS A 90 -2.07 -7.05 8.88
CA LYS A 90 -2.84 -7.94 9.74
C LYS A 90 -4.12 -8.45 9.07
N GLN A 91 -4.86 -7.57 8.40
CA GLN A 91 -6.11 -7.94 7.70
C GLN A 91 -5.85 -8.86 6.50
N LEU A 92 -4.69 -8.73 5.86
CA LEU A 92 -4.27 -9.53 4.70
C LEU A 92 -3.52 -10.82 5.09
N GLY A 93 -3.29 -11.06 6.38
CA GLY A 93 -2.71 -12.31 6.90
C GLY A 93 -1.19 -12.40 6.75
N LEU A 94 -0.54 -11.24 6.73
CA LEU A 94 0.91 -11.11 6.87
C LEU A 94 1.33 -11.21 8.34
#